data_AF-A0A4S4KJD0-F1
#
_entry.id   AF-A0A4S4KJD0-F1
#
_cell.length_a   1.000
_cell.length_b   1.000
_cell.length_c   1.000
_cell.angle_alpha   90.00
_cell.angle_beta   90.00
_cell.angle_gamma   90.00
#
_symmetry.space_group_name_H-M   'P 1'
#
loop_
_entity.id
_entity.type
_entity.pdbx_description
1 polymer ?
#
loop_
_entity_poly.entity_id
_entity_poly.type
_entity_poly.pdbx_seq_one_letter_code
_entity_poly.pdbx_strand_id
1 'polypeptide(L)'
;MSQTNSETLTQFQADLTHALILWAMGALAAYEYAITIRQEVTMVWLRKWTISTWLFLVNRYLMIILVILGLLPVVAKVRSYIIIRRGCSVQFMPRDVQVRK
;
A
#
# COMPACT_ATOMS: atom_id res chain seq x y z
N MET A 1 20.65 12.41 -27.06
CA MET A 1 19.19 12.30 -26.83
C MET A 1 18.66 10.86 -26.80
N SER A 2 19.29 9.86 -27.46
CA SER A 2 18.84 8.44 -27.39
C SER A 2 19.04 7.79 -26.00
N GLN A 3 20.16 8.11 -25.33
CA GLN A 3 20.59 7.48 -24.08
C GLN A 3 19.67 7.80 -22.88
N THR A 4 19.14 9.02 -22.80
CA THR A 4 18.18 9.47 -21.76
C THR A 4 16.84 8.72 -21.80
N ASN A 5 16.42 8.25 -22.97
CA ASN A 5 15.14 7.55 -23.10
C ASN A 5 15.23 6.12 -22.54
N SER A 6 16.35 5.42 -22.73
CA SER A 6 16.57 4.10 -22.12
C SER A 6 16.71 4.17 -20.60
N GLU A 7 17.36 5.21 -20.08
CA GLU A 7 17.55 5.41 -18.64
C GLU A 7 16.22 5.72 -17.92
N THR A 8 15.36 6.54 -18.53
CA THR A 8 14.05 6.87 -17.95
C THR A 8 13.08 5.69 -17.95
N LEU A 9 13.09 4.87 -19.02
CA LEU A 9 12.26 3.67 -19.11
C LEU A 9 12.67 2.62 -18.08
N THR A 10 13.96 2.41 -17.88
CA THR A 10 14.47 1.45 -16.89
C THR A 10 14.16 1.87 -15.44
N GLN A 11 14.24 3.16 -15.13
CA GLN A 11 13.81 3.69 -13.84
C GLN A 11 12.31 3.47 -13.58
N PHE A 12 11.47 3.72 -14.59
CA PHE A 12 10.02 3.50 -14.47
C PHE A 12 9.69 2.01 -14.28
N GLN A 13 10.35 1.13 -15.02
CA GLN A 13 10.21 -0.32 -14.84
C GLN A 13 10.57 -0.75 -13.43
N ALA A 14 11.67 -0.25 -12.87
CA ALA A 14 12.07 -0.58 -11.49
C ALA A 14 11.04 -0.14 -10.45
N ASP A 15 10.49 1.08 -10.58
CA ASP A 15 9.47 1.61 -9.66
C ASP A 15 8.16 0.81 -9.75
N LEU A 16 7.74 0.45 -10.98
CA LEU A 16 6.58 -0.42 -11.21
C LEU A 16 6.77 -1.81 -10.62
N THR A 17 7.91 -2.45 -10.89
CA THR A 17 8.21 -3.78 -10.36
C THR A 17 8.19 -3.79 -8.84
N HIS A 18 8.80 -2.78 -8.21
CA HIS A 18 8.81 -2.66 -6.76
C HIS A 18 7.40 -2.49 -6.18
N ALA A 19 6.59 -1.60 -6.77
CA ALA A 19 5.21 -1.39 -6.33
C ALA A 19 4.36 -2.67 -6.47
N LEU A 20 4.44 -3.35 -7.62
CA LEU A 20 3.70 -4.58 -7.88
C LEU A 20 4.09 -5.71 -6.90
N ILE A 21 5.38 -5.86 -6.61
CA ILE A 21 5.87 -6.85 -5.63
C ILE A 21 5.29 -6.54 -4.24
N LEU A 22 5.30 -5.28 -3.79
CA LEU A 22 4.73 -4.91 -2.50
C LEU A 22 3.22 -5.19 -2.41
N TRP A 23 2.47 -4.88 -3.46
CA TRP A 23 1.03 -5.17 -3.52
C TRP A 23 0.76 -6.68 -3.54
N ALA A 24 1.52 -7.46 -4.32
CA ALA A 24 1.38 -8.91 -4.39
C ALA A 24 1.71 -9.58 -3.06
N MET A 25 2.82 -9.20 -2.41
CA MET A 25 3.19 -9.70 -1.09
C MET A 25 2.16 -9.31 -0.02
N GLY A 26 1.65 -8.07 -0.05
CA GLY A 26 0.60 -7.63 0.86
C GLY A 26 -0.72 -8.40 0.68
N ALA A 27 -1.13 -8.66 -0.56
CA ALA A 27 -2.32 -9.43 -0.86
C ALA A 27 -2.18 -10.92 -0.47
N LEU A 28 -1.03 -11.52 -0.77
CA LEU A 28 -0.73 -12.90 -0.38
C LEU A 28 -0.73 -13.05 1.14
N ALA A 29 -0.04 -12.15 1.84
CA ALA A 29 -0.03 -12.10 3.28
C ALA A 29 -1.47 -12.01 3.82
N ALA A 30 -2.26 -11.03 3.36
CA ALA A 30 -3.65 -10.86 3.80
C ALA A 30 -4.52 -12.12 3.57
N TYR A 31 -4.34 -12.80 2.45
CA TYR A 31 -5.03 -14.05 2.15
C TYR A 31 -4.66 -15.16 3.14
N GLU A 32 -3.36 -15.38 3.36
CA GLU A 32 -2.87 -16.37 4.32
C GLU A 32 -3.32 -16.05 5.74
N TYR A 33 -3.44 -14.77 6.10
CA TYR A 33 -4.00 -14.33 7.38
C TYR A 33 -5.49 -14.66 7.50
N ALA A 34 -6.29 -14.38 6.48
CA ALA A 34 -7.73 -14.59 6.51
C ALA A 34 -8.13 -16.06 6.71
N ILE A 35 -7.35 -17.00 6.16
CA ILE A 35 -7.63 -18.43 6.26
C ILE A 35 -7.25 -19.02 7.63
N THR A 36 -6.12 -18.58 8.21
CA THR A 36 -5.60 -19.10 9.49
C THR A 36 -6.16 -18.40 10.72
N ILE A 37 -6.66 -17.16 10.60
CA ILE A 37 -7.29 -16.41 11.71
C ILE A 37 -8.43 -17.21 12.35
N ARG A 38 -9.23 -17.95 11.56
CA ARG A 38 -10.33 -18.75 12.12
C ARG A 38 -9.82 -19.83 13.06
N GLN A 39 -8.78 -20.54 12.67
CA GLN A 39 -8.19 -21.60 13.49
C GLN A 39 -7.46 -21.02 14.71
N GLU A 40 -6.76 -19.90 14.53
CA GLU A 40 -6.05 -19.23 15.62
C GLU A 40 -6.98 -18.63 16.67
N VAL A 41 -8.03 -17.91 16.27
CA VAL A 41 -9.00 -17.37 17.23
C VAL A 41 -9.65 -18.50 18.02
N THR A 42 -10.00 -19.61 17.36
CA THR A 42 -10.62 -20.76 18.03
C THR A 42 -9.65 -21.45 19.00
N MET A 43 -8.35 -21.54 18.71
CA MET A 43 -7.36 -22.16 19.60
C MET A 43 -6.85 -21.22 20.70
N VAL A 44 -6.77 -19.91 20.44
CA VAL A 44 -6.20 -18.91 21.36
C VAL A 44 -7.26 -18.34 22.30
N TRP A 45 -8.47 -18.05 21.82
CA TRP A 45 -9.51 -17.43 22.65
C TRP A 45 -10.27 -18.42 23.53
N LEU A 46 -10.32 -19.71 23.17
CA LEU A 46 -10.97 -20.75 23.99
C LEU A 46 -10.02 -21.41 25.01
N ARG A 47 -8.70 -21.12 24.99
CA ARG A 47 -7.71 -21.76 25.86
C ARG A 47 -6.97 -20.74 26.74
N LYS A 48 -6.40 -21.19 27.86
CA LYS A 48 -5.59 -20.35 28.76
C LYS A 48 -4.41 -19.75 27.99
N TRP A 49 -4.29 -18.41 28.02
CA TRP A 49 -3.21 -17.67 27.38
C TRP A 49 -1.85 -18.17 27.87
N THR A 50 -1.07 -18.80 26.99
CA THR A 50 0.29 -19.27 27.30
C THR A 50 1.33 -18.38 26.62
N ILE A 51 2.56 -18.36 27.14
CA ILE A 51 3.68 -17.60 26.57
C ILE A 51 3.94 -17.97 25.11
N SER A 52 3.73 -19.24 24.74
CA SER A 52 3.80 -19.70 23.35
C SER A 52 2.84 -18.95 22.43
N THR A 53 1.64 -18.64 22.92
CA THR A 53 0.61 -17.90 22.19
C THR A 53 1.02 -16.45 21.91
N TRP A 54 1.66 -15.80 22.90
CA TRP A 54 2.21 -14.45 22.74
C TRP A 54 3.39 -14.43 21.79
N LEU A 55 4.27 -15.42 21.85
CA LEU A 55 5.40 -15.55 20.92
C LEU A 55 4.89 -15.72 19.47
N PHE A 56 3.84 -16.51 19.28
CA PHE A 56 3.19 -16.69 17.98
C PHE A 56 2.56 -15.40 17.48
N LEU A 57 1.83 -14.67 18.34
CA LEU A 57 1.25 -13.36 18.04
C LEU A 57 2.33 -12.33 17.69
N VAL A 58 3.41 -12.21 18.46
CA VAL A 58 4.47 -11.24 18.16
C VAL A 58 5.14 -11.56 16.83
N ASN A 59 5.53 -12.83 16.60
CA ASN A 59 6.13 -13.26 15.34
C ASN A 59 5.21 -13.00 14.15
N ARG A 60 3.90 -13.20 14.34
CA ARG A 60 2.88 -13.07 13.30
C ARG A 60 2.53 -11.62 12.97
N TYR A 61 2.30 -10.79 13.98
CA TYR A 61 1.88 -9.40 13.78
C TYR A 61 3.05 -8.47 13.44
N LEU A 62 4.30 -8.83 13.80
CA LEU A 62 5.50 -8.12 13.33
C LEU A 62 5.59 -8.12 11.80
N MET A 63 5.35 -9.27 11.16
CA MET A 63 5.34 -9.38 9.70
C MET A 63 4.27 -8.47 9.05
N ILE A 64 3.07 -8.42 9.63
CA ILE A 64 2.01 -7.52 9.17
C ILE A 64 2.45 -6.05 9.27
N ILE A 65 3.01 -5.66 10.41
CA ILE A 65 3.48 -4.29 10.64
C ILE A 65 4.55 -3.91 9.62
N LEU A 66 5.51 -4.80 9.34
CA LEU A 66 6.56 -4.55 8.34
C LEU A 66 5.98 -4.36 6.93
N VAL A 67 5.00 -5.17 6.54
CA VAL A 67 4.30 -5.02 5.25
C VAL A 67 3.53 -3.69 5.19
N ILE A 68 2.82 -3.33 6.26
CA ILE A 68 2.09 -2.04 6.33
C ILE A 68 3.08 -0.87 6.23
N LEU A 69 4.19 -0.92 6.94
CA LEU A 69 5.24 0.12 6.89
C LEU A 69 5.85 0.24 5.49
N GLY A 70 6.03 -0.87 4.77
CA GLY A 70 6.49 -0.87 3.38
C GLY A 70 5.46 -0.33 2.38
N LEU A 71 4.16 -0.47 2.67
CA LEU A 71 3.07 0.06 1.83
C LEU A 71 2.83 1.57 2.03
N LEU A 72 3.11 2.11 3.22
CA LEU A 72 2.95 3.54 3.53
C LEU A 72 3.55 4.50 2.48
N PRO A 73 4.83 4.38 2.05
CA PRO A 73 5.40 5.28 1.05
C PRO A 73 4.72 5.14 -0.31
N VAL A 74 4.29 3.94 -0.69
CA VAL A 74 3.57 3.68 -1.96
C VAL A 74 2.21 4.36 -1.95
N VAL A 75 1.46 4.20 -0.86
CA VAL A 75 0.13 4.82 -0.70
C VAL A 75 0.25 6.34 -0.60
N ALA A 76 1.27 6.86 0.10
CA ALA A 76 1.53 8.29 0.16
C ALA A 76 1.86 8.89 -1.22
N LYS A 77 2.66 8.19 -2.03
CA LYS A 77 2.97 8.59 -3.42
C LYS A 77 1.70 8.64 -4.27
N VAL A 78 0.87 7.61 -4.21
CA VAL A 78 -0.44 7.56 -4.91
C VAL A 78 -1.38 8.66 -4.43
N ARG A 79 -1.47 8.89 -3.12
CA ARG A 79 -2.29 9.94 -2.52
C ARG A 79 -1.86 11.33 -2.99
N SER A 80 -0.56 11.61 -3.06
CA SER A 80 -0.04 12.87 -3.60
C SER A 80 -0.40 13.04 -5.09
N TYR A 81 -0.25 12.00 -5.91
CA TYR A 81 -0.71 12.04 -7.31
C TYR A 81 -2.22 12.32 -7.43
N ILE A 82 -3.04 11.71 -6.57
CA ILE A 82 -4.50 11.92 -6.55
C ILE A 82 -4.86 13.33 -6.09
N ILE A 83 -4.21 13.86 -5.05
CA ILE A 83 -4.43 15.24 -4.56
C ILE A 83 -4.01 16.26 -5.62
N ILE A 84 -2.85 16.08 -6.25
CA ILE A 84 -2.35 16.98 -7.30
C ILE A 84 -3.28 16.93 -8.54
N ARG A 85 -3.74 15.73 -8.96
CA ARG A 85 -4.74 15.63 -10.04
C ARG A 85 -6.05 16.33 -9.69
N ARG A 86 -6.57 16.16 -8.46
CA ARG A 86 -7.79 16.85 -8.02
C ARG A 86 -7.59 18.36 -7.93
N GLY A 87 -6.44 18.84 -7.46
CA GLY A 87 -6.12 20.28 -7.42
C GLY A 87 -5.99 20.90 -8.82
N CYS A 88 -5.35 20.20 -9.76
CA CYS A 88 -5.18 20.69 -11.12
C CYS A 88 -6.51 20.72 -11.91
N SER A 89 -7.43 19.77 -11.66
CA SER A 89 -8.78 19.81 -12.25
C SER A 89 -9.66 20.94 -11.72
N VAL A 90 -9.40 21.45 -10.51
CA VAL A 90 -10.13 22.61 -9.96
C VAL A 90 -9.60 23.93 -10.50
N GLN A 91 -8.33 23.98 -10.91
CA GLN A 91 -7.68 25.20 -11.38
C GLN A 91 -7.80 25.43 -12.90
N PHE A 92 -8.15 24.39 -13.67
CA PHE A 92 -8.42 24.47 -15.11
C PHE A 92 -9.93 24.53 -15.41
N MET A 93 -10.66 25.39 -14.70
CA MET A 93 -11.97 25.86 -15.16
C MET A 93 -11.82 27.36 -15.44
N PRO A 94 -11.79 27.79 -16.73
CA PRO A 94 -11.55 29.18 -17.08
C PRO A 94 -12.65 30.04 -16.47
N ARG A 95 -12.24 31.07 -15.72
CA ARG A 95 -13.13 31.97 -14.98
C ARG A 95 -13.69 33.11 -15.86
N ASP A 96 -13.76 32.92 -17.18
CA ASP A 96 -14.00 34.00 -18.14
C ASP A 96 -15.45 34.12 -18.64
N VAL A 97 -16.40 33.38 -18.08
CA VAL A 97 -17.83 33.54 -18.42
C VAL A 97 -18.68 33.63 -17.16
N GLN A 98 -18.49 34.65 -16.35
CA GLN A 98 -19.58 35.24 -15.57
C GLN A 98 -19.26 36.73 -15.35
N VAL A 99 -20.27 37.57 -15.55
CA VAL A 99 -20.27 39.04 -15.39
C VAL A 99 -19.87 39.85 -16.64
N ARG A 100 -20.78 39.86 -17.62
CA ARG A 100 -21.07 41.09 -18.38
C ARG A 100 -22.41 41.61 -17.85
N LYS A 101 -22.36 42.71 -17.08
CA LYS A 101 -23.53 43.56 -16.81
C LYS A 101 -23.93 44.30 -18.08
#